data_AF-A0A133NRN9-F1
#
_entry.id   AF-A0A133NRN9-F1
#
_cell.length_a   1.000
_cell.length_b   1.000
_cell.length_c   1.000
_cell.angle_alpha   90.00
_cell.angle_beta   90.00
_cell.angle_gamma   90.00
#
_symmetry.space_group_name_H-M   'P 1'
#
loop_
_entity.id
_entity.type
_entity.pdbx_description
1 polymer ?
#
loop_
_entity_poly.entity_id
_entity_poly.type
_entity_poly.pdbx_seq_one_letter_code
_entity_poly.pdbx_strand_id
1 'polypeptide(L)'
;MQCLFTELINRHILICVKRKELEKRLNQLARSINKQITWTEDGNHSKVCIGEFATTIPRHNEINELTARSIIRYFERNLQA
;
A
#
# COMPACT_ATOMS: atom_id res chain seq x y z
N MET A 1 -27.60 -6.07 -16.29
CA MET A 1 -27.95 -4.86 -15.50
C MET A 1 -27.67 -5.15 -14.04
N GLN A 2 -26.42 -5.00 -13.60
CA GLN A 2 -26.02 -4.85 -12.19
C GLN A 2 -24.49 -4.63 -12.18
N CYS A 3 -24.09 -3.38 -12.34
CA CYS A 3 -22.76 -2.94 -11.90
C CYS A 3 -22.98 -1.79 -10.91
N LEU A 4 -23.73 -2.07 -9.84
CA LEU A 4 -23.75 -1.23 -8.64
C LEU A 4 -22.52 -1.62 -7.82
N PHE A 5 -21.32 -1.19 -8.22
CA PHE A 5 -20.15 -1.30 -7.35
C PHE A 5 -19.09 -0.24 -7.66
N THR A 6 -19.53 1.00 -7.77
CA THR A 6 -18.67 2.16 -7.56
C THR A 6 -19.21 2.97 -6.39
N GLU A 7 -19.64 2.29 -5.33
CA GLU A 7 -19.88 2.93 -4.06
C GLU A 7 -18.56 3.44 -3.49
N LEU A 8 -18.63 4.68 -3.00
CA LEU A 8 -17.60 5.37 -2.25
C LEU A 8 -16.31 5.65 -3.03
N ILE A 9 -16.38 6.69 -3.87
CA ILE A 9 -15.30 7.67 -3.95
C ILE A 9 -15.01 8.08 -2.50
N ASN A 10 -14.01 7.44 -1.88
CA ASN A 10 -13.53 7.72 -0.54
C ASN A 10 -13.25 9.22 -0.46
N ARG A 11 -14.25 9.92 0.10
CA ARG A 11 -14.39 11.36 0.17
C ARG A 11 -13.79 11.81 1.49
N HIS A 12 -12.51 11.52 1.70
CA HIS A 12 -11.75 12.09 2.80
C HIS A 12 -10.39 12.50 2.26
N ILE A 13 -10.28 13.80 2.01
CA ILE A 13 -9.03 14.52 1.78
C ILE A 13 -8.19 14.34 3.04
N LEU A 14 -7.38 13.29 3.09
CA LEU A 14 -6.37 13.10 4.11
C LEU A 14 -5.07 13.50 3.43
N ILE A 15 -4.58 14.71 3.64
CA ILE A 15 -3.37 15.19 2.92
C ILE A 15 -2.16 14.28 3.20
N CYS A 16 -2.15 13.61 4.35
CA CYS A 16 -1.08 12.73 4.78
C CYS A 16 -1.58 11.53 5.59
N VAL A 17 -0.87 10.41 5.46
CA VAL A 17 -1.06 9.13 6.16
C VAL A 17 0.21 8.84 6.95
N LYS A 18 0.09 8.41 8.20
CA LYS A 18 1.26 8.00 8.99
C LYS A 18 1.92 6.76 8.36
N ARG A 19 3.24 6.74 8.24
CA ARG A 19 3.98 5.60 7.68
C ARG A 19 3.66 4.28 8.39
N LYS A 20 3.58 4.29 9.73
CA LYS A 20 3.19 3.11 10.53
C LYS A 20 1.82 2.55 10.15
N GLU A 21 0.88 3.41 9.78
CA GLU A 21 -0.45 3.01 9.33
C GLU A 21 -0.37 2.32 7.96
N LEU A 22 0.44 2.85 7.04
CA LEU A 22 0.69 2.21 5.75
C LEU A 22 1.36 0.83 5.92
N GLU A 23 2.40 0.74 6.78
CA GLU A 23 3.09 -0.51 7.10
C GLU A 23 2.12 -1.55 7.69
N LYS A 24 1.23 -1.14 8.60
CA LYS A 24 0.20 -2.00 9.18
C LYS A 24 -0.74 -2.55 8.12
N ARG A 25 -1.21 -1.70 7.20
CA ARG A 25 -2.09 -2.10 6.09
C ARG A 25 -1.41 -3.08 5.14
N LEU A 26 -0.15 -2.82 4.77
CA LEU A 26 0.62 -3.73 3.92
C LEU A 26 0.86 -5.09 4.59
N ASN A 27 1.16 -5.10 5.89
CA ASN A 27 1.27 -6.33 6.67
C ASN A 27 -0.06 -7.11 6.72
N GLN A 28 -1.19 -6.43 6.89
CA GLN A 28 -2.51 -7.07 6.85
C GLN A 28 -2.82 -7.67 5.48
N LEU A 29 -2.51 -6.94 4.41
CA LEU A 29 -2.70 -7.39 3.03
C LEU A 29 -1.84 -8.62 2.73
N ALA A 30 -0.55 -8.61 3.11
CA ALA A 30 0.34 -9.74 2.95
C ALA A 30 -0.16 -10.99 3.71
N ARG A 31 -0.63 -10.82 4.95
CA ARG A 31 -1.25 -11.90 5.75
C ARG A 31 -2.51 -12.47 5.10
N SER A 32 -3.37 -11.61 4.56
CA SER A 32 -4.59 -12.04 3.87
C SER A 32 -4.30 -12.92 2.65
N ILE A 33 -3.13 -12.75 2.03
CA ILE A 33 -2.72 -13.44 0.80
C ILE A 33 -1.69 -14.55 1.11
N ASN A 34 -1.37 -14.79 2.39
CA ASN A 34 -0.34 -15.73 2.85
C ASN A 34 1.03 -15.55 2.18
N LYS A 35 1.38 -14.32 1.79
CA LYS A 35 2.68 -13.98 1.19
C LYS A 35 3.60 -13.35 2.23
N GLN A 36 4.90 -13.60 2.08
CA GLN A 36 5.91 -12.97 2.93
C GLN A 36 6.13 -11.52 2.49
N ILE A 37 6.26 -10.64 3.49
CA ILE A 37 6.61 -9.24 3.31
C ILE A 37 8.04 -9.02 3.82
N THR A 38 8.88 -8.46 2.95
CA THR A 38 10.27 -8.14 3.26
C THR A 38 10.47 -6.64 3.15
N TRP A 39 11.08 -6.07 4.17
CA TRP A 39 11.44 -4.66 4.20
C TRP A 39 12.95 -4.57 4.09
N THR A 40 13.43 -3.88 3.07
CA THR A 40 14.85 -3.61 2.87
C THR A 40 15.07 -2.11 2.91
N GLU A 41 15.93 -1.65 3.80
CA GLU A 41 16.32 -0.24 3.85
C GLU A 41 17.38 0.02 2.77
N ASP A 42 17.11 0.97 1.87
CA ASP A 42 18.02 1.34 0.79
C ASP A 42 18.23 2.86 0.81
N GLY A 43 19.31 3.29 1.48
CA GLY A 43 19.70 4.70 1.61
C GLY A 43 18.53 5.60 2.03
N ASN A 44 18.02 6.39 1.08
CA ASN A 44 16.98 7.41 1.31
C ASN A 44 15.53 6.86 1.31
N HIS A 45 15.32 5.61 0.84
CA HIS A 45 13.99 5.00 0.73
C HIS A 45 13.95 3.60 1.37
N SER A 46 12.76 3.13 1.75
CA SER A 46 12.58 1.73 2.17
C SER A 46 11.94 0.96 1.03
N LYS A 47 12.55 -0.13 0.60
CA LYS A 47 11.95 -1.05 -0.37
C LYS A 47 11.07 -2.05 0.38
N VAL A 48 9.82 -2.19 -0.06
CA VAL A 48 8.92 -3.24 0.41
C VAL A 48 8.71 -4.25 -0.72
N CYS A 49 8.94 -5.52 -0.40
CA CYS A 49 8.74 -6.65 -1.30
C CYS A 49 7.64 -7.54 -0.74
N ILE A 50 6.63 -7.86 -1.54
CA ILE A 50 5.57 -8.82 -1.21
C ILE A 50 5.54 -9.87 -2.32
N GLY A 51 6.05 -11.06 -2.03
CA GLY A 51 6.28 -12.10 -3.04
C GLY A 51 7.24 -11.61 -4.14
N GLU A 52 6.76 -11.58 -5.38
CA GLU A 52 7.55 -11.17 -6.56
C GLU A 52 7.50 -9.65 -6.84
N PHE A 53 6.61 -8.92 -6.17
CA PHE A 53 6.40 -7.50 -6.42
C PHE A 53 7.11 -6.65 -5.38
N ALA A 54 7.83 -5.64 -5.85
CA ALA A 54 8.52 -4.68 -5.00
C ALA A 54 8.13 -3.24 -5.32
N THR A 55 8.13 -2.37 -4.31
CA THR A 55 7.98 -0.92 -4.46
C THR A 55 8.78 -0.17 -3.41
N THR A 56 9.05 1.11 -3.67
CA THR A 56 9.79 2.00 -2.76
C THR A 56 8.85 2.89 -1.96
N ILE A 57 9.09 2.98 -0.67
CA ILE A 57 8.34 3.75 0.31
C ILE A 57 9.22 4.88 0.86
N PRO A 58 8.73 6.12 0.87
CA PRO A 58 9.45 7.25 1.47
C PRO A 58 9.73 7.06 2.97
N ARG A 59 10.83 7.63 3.48
CA ARG A 59 11.26 7.47 4.88
C ARG A 59 10.63 8.45 5.88
N HIS A 60 9.88 9.44 5.40
CA HIS A 60 9.23 10.39 6.29
C HIS A 60 8.02 9.76 7.02
N ASN A 61 7.71 10.31 8.20
CA ASN A 61 6.65 9.81 9.07
C ASN A 61 5.24 9.97 8.48
N GLU A 62 5.07 10.89 7.53
CA GLU A 62 3.79 11.30 6.95
C GLU A 62 3.81 11.20 5.44
N ILE A 63 3.29 10.10 4.90
CA ILE A 63 3.27 9.81 3.48
C ILE A 63 2.07 10.52 2.85
N ASN A 64 2.23 11.12 1.67
CA ASN A 64 1.10 11.67 0.92
C ASN A 64 0.07 10.56 0.66
N GLU A 65 -1.21 10.82 0.95
CA GLU A 65 -2.29 9.84 0.78
C GLU A 65 -2.39 9.31 -0.66
N LEU A 66 -2.13 10.15 -1.66
CA LEU A 66 -2.11 9.73 -3.05
C LEU A 66 -1.04 8.67 -3.30
N THR A 67 0.15 8.87 -2.73
CA THR A 67 1.27 7.91 -2.80
C THR A 67 0.92 6.64 -2.06
N ALA A 68 0.41 6.75 -0.83
CA ALA A 68 0.01 5.59 -0.02
C ALA A 68 -1.08 4.75 -0.71
N ARG A 69 -2.10 5.40 -1.28
CA ARG A 69 -3.16 4.73 -2.06
C ARG A 69 -2.64 4.08 -3.33
N SER A 70 -1.72 4.75 -4.03
CA SER A 70 -1.11 4.19 -5.24
C SER A 70 -0.31 2.93 -4.92
N ILE A 71 0.43 2.92 -3.81
CA ILE A 71 1.17 1.74 -3.32
C ILE A 71 0.22 0.58 -3.00
N ILE A 72 -0.84 0.84 -2.24
CA ILE A 72 -1.83 -0.21 -1.90
C ILE A 72 -2.47 -0.77 -3.17
N ARG A 73 -2.93 0.11 -4.07
CA ARG A 73 -3.55 -0.28 -5.33
C ARG A 73 -2.62 -1.07 -6.24
N TYR A 74 -1.33 -0.74 -6.23
CA TYR A 74 -0.30 -1.49 -6.95
C TYR A 74 -0.24 -2.94 -6.43
N PHE A 75 -0.19 -3.14 -5.12
CA PHE A 75 -0.17 -4.50 -4.56
C PHE A 75 -1.49 -5.25 -4.78
N GLU A 76 -2.64 -4.61 -4.62
CA GLU A 76 -3.93 -5.25 -4.89
C GLU A 76 -4.00 -5.79 -6.32
N ARG A 77 -3.62 -4.98 -7.31
CA ARG A 77 -3.65 -5.39 -8.72
C ARG A 77 -2.69 -6.53 -9.04
N ASN A 78 -1.48 -6.47 -8.50
CA ASN A 78 -0.43 -7.43 -8.84
C ASN A 78 -0.58 -8.76 -8.07
N LEU A 79 -1.14 -8.72 -6.86
CA LEU A 79 -1.29 -9.92 -6.03
C LEU A 79 -2.60 -10.68 -6.27
N GLN A 80 -3.58 -10.08 -6.95
CA GLN A 80 -4.83 -10.71 -7.39
C GLN A 80 -4.74 -11.35 -8.79
N ALA A 81 -3.59 -11.25 -9.46
CA ALA A 81 -3.28 -11.93 -10.72
C ALA A 81 -2.65 -13.30 -10.44
#